data_AF-A0A7M1AYV8-F1
#
_entry.id   AF-A0A7M1AYV8-F1
#
_cell.length_a   1.000
_cell.length_b   1.000
_cell.length_c   1.000
_cell.angle_alpha   90.00
_cell.angle_beta   90.00
_cell.angle_gamma   90.00
#
_symmetry.space_group_name_H-M   'P 1'
#
loop_
_entity.id
_entity.type
_entity.pdbx_description
1 polymer ?
#
loop_
_entity_poly.entity_id
_entity_poly.type
_entity_poly.pdbx_seq_one_letter_code
_entity_poly.pdbx_strand_id
1 'polypeptide(L)'
;MIAGMYEQDFIAYMIFGLILNFLFSILFGLYLSKNIGMKEMIESKGDKEQSILVSLSLFIPYAKMLVTLYRVAILQFFFLNKGHTHKEFWIYLTHK
;
A
#
# COMPACT_ATOMS: atom_id res chain seq x y z
N MET A 1 11.62 -20.91 12.34
CA MET A 1 10.60 -21.77 11.69
C MET A 1 9.25 -21.37 12.22
N ILE A 2 8.36 -20.86 11.38
CA ILE A 2 6.96 -20.59 11.74
C ILE A 2 6.12 -21.63 11.00
N ALA A 3 5.31 -22.41 11.73
CA ALA A 3 4.44 -23.45 11.16
C ALA A 3 5.13 -24.47 10.23
N GLY A 4 6.38 -24.85 10.52
CA GLY A 4 7.09 -25.90 9.76
C GLY A 4 7.76 -25.43 8.47
N MET A 5 7.67 -24.15 8.11
CA MET A 5 8.35 -23.55 6.96
C MET A 5 9.54 -22.69 7.41
N TYR A 6 10.57 -22.58 6.56
CA TYR A 6 11.62 -21.57 6.73
C TYR A 6 10.97 -20.19 6.64
N GLU A 7 11.33 -19.28 7.55
CA GLU A 7 10.73 -17.95 7.65
C GLU A 7 10.87 -17.15 6.35
N GLN A 8 11.95 -17.37 5.62
CA GLN A 8 12.20 -16.77 4.32
C GLN A 8 11.18 -17.22 3.26
N ASP A 9 10.86 -18.51 3.20
CA ASP A 9 9.88 -19.05 2.26
C ASP A 9 8.48 -18.54 2.58
N PHE A 10 8.12 -18.52 3.87
CA PHE A 10 6.85 -17.98 4.33
C PHE A 10 6.67 -16.51 3.92
N ILE A 11 7.70 -15.69 4.14
CA ILE A 11 7.70 -14.28 3.72
C ILE A 11 7.60 -14.15 2.21
N ALA A 12 8.29 -15.01 1.44
CA ALA A 12 8.22 -15.00 -0.01
C ALA A 12 6.80 -15.28 -0.54
N TYR A 13 6.09 -16.27 0.03
CA TYR A 13 4.70 -16.55 -0.34
C TYR A 13 3.76 -15.40 0.01
N MET A 14 3.95 -14.76 1.17
CA MET A 14 3.16 -13.59 1.57
C MET A 14 3.37 -12.40 0.62
N ILE A 15 4.63 -12.10 0.28
CA ILE A 15 4.96 -11.02 -0.67
C ILE A 15 4.38 -11.34 -2.05
N PHE A 16 4.52 -12.58 -2.51
CA PHE A 16 3.94 -13.01 -3.79
C PHE A 16 2.43 -12.86 -3.81
N GLY A 17 1.73 -13.27 -2.75
CA GLY A 17 0.29 -13.10 -2.62
C GLY A 17 -0.15 -11.63 -2.65
N LEU A 18 0.62 -10.74 -2.01
CA LEU A 18 0.37 -9.30 -2.04
C LEU A 18 0.57 -8.70 -3.44
N ILE A 19 1.65 -9.09 -4.13
CA ILE A 19 1.91 -8.65 -5.52
C ILE A 19 0.81 -9.12 -6.45
N LEU A 20 0.40 -10.39 -6.33
CA LEU A 20 -0.65 -10.99 -7.16
C LEU A 20 -2.01 -10.30 -6.92
N ASN A 21 -2.35 -10.00 -5.66
CA ASN A 21 -3.56 -9.26 -5.31
C ASN A 21 -3.57 -7.85 -5.93
N PHE A 22 -2.44 -7.15 -5.86
CA PHE A 22 -2.28 -5.84 -6.46
C PHE A 22 -2.42 -5.89 -7.98
N LEU A 23 -1.80 -6.88 -8.64
CA LEU A 23 -1.91 -7.10 -10.07
C LEU A 23 -3.37 -7.33 -10.49
N PHE A 24 -4.09 -8.24 -9.81
CA PHE A 24 -5.50 -8.50 -10.10
C PHE A 24 -6.38 -7.28 -9.85
N SER A 25 -6.10 -6.49 -8.82
CA SER A 25 -6.84 -5.26 -8.54
C SER A 25 -6.67 -4.22 -9.65
N ILE A 26 -5.45 -4.05 -10.19
CA ILE A 26 -5.20 -3.19 -11.34
C ILE A 26 -5.91 -3.72 -12.59
N LEU A 27 -5.77 -5.01 -12.90
CA LEU A 27 -6.42 -5.62 -14.05
C LEU A 27 -7.94 -5.47 -13.99
N PHE A 28 -8.53 -5.63 -12.81
CA PHE A 28 -9.94 -5.43 -12.58
C PHE A 28 -10.34 -3.95 -12.75
N GLY A 29 -9.55 -3.01 -12.22
CA GLY A 29 -9.79 -1.58 -12.43
C GLY A 29 -9.72 -1.18 -13.91
N LEU A 30 -8.76 -1.71 -14.65
CA LEU A 30 -8.64 -1.50 -16.11
C LEU A 30 -9.83 -2.12 -16.86
N TYR A 31 -10.26 -3.32 -16.48
CA TYR A 31 -11.44 -3.97 -17.04
C TYR A 31 -12.69 -3.11 -16.82
N LEU A 32 -12.95 -2.64 -15.60
CA LEU A 32 -14.08 -1.76 -15.31
C LEU A 32 -14.00 -0.44 -16.07
N SER A 33 -12.82 0.21 -16.07
CA SER A 33 -12.61 1.47 -16.77
C SER A 33 -12.81 1.33 -18.28
N LYS A 34 -12.51 0.17 -18.88
CA LYS A 34 -12.72 -0.07 -20.31
C LYS A 34 -14.19 -0.31 -20.66
N ASN A 35 -14.96 -0.95 -19.78
CA ASN A 35 -16.36 -1.32 -20.06
C ASN A 35 -17.37 -0.24 -19.65
N ILE A 36 -17.07 0.56 -18.62
CA ILE A 36 -17.96 1.63 -18.11
C ILE A 36 -17.44 3.02 -18.57
N GLY A 37 -16.12 3.20 -18.62
CA GLY A 37 -15.51 4.51 -18.81
C GLY A 37 -15.27 5.24 -17.49
N MET A 38 -14.11 5.91 -17.39
CA MET A 38 -13.65 6.55 -16.14
C MET A 38 -14.62 7.62 -15.63
N LYS A 39 -15.23 8.38 -16.55
CA LYS A 39 -16.17 9.47 -16.22
C LYS A 39 -17.46 8.91 -15.63
N GLU A 40 -18.04 7.91 -16.28
CA GLU A 40 -19.24 7.22 -15.76
C GLU A 40 -18.94 6.53 -14.43
N MET A 41 -17.77 5.91 -14.22
CA MET A 41 -17.41 5.33 -12.92
C MET A 41 -17.38 6.35 -11.77
N ILE A 42 -17.00 7.60 -12.04
CA ILE A 42 -16.92 8.66 -11.03
C ILE A 42 -18.30 9.31 -10.80
N GLU A 43 -19.10 9.44 -11.87
CA GLU A 43 -20.44 10.05 -11.84
C GLU A 43 -21.52 9.08 -11.34
N SER A 44 -21.37 7.77 -11.58
CA SER A 44 -22.24 6.71 -11.05
C SER A 44 -21.92 6.39 -9.59
N LYS A 45 -22.04 7.40 -8.72
CA LYS A 45 -22.10 7.17 -7.28
C LYS A 45 -23.47 6.58 -6.95
N GLY A 46 -23.49 5.36 -6.41
CA GLY A 46 -24.75 4.73 -5.99
C GLY A 46 -25.49 5.59 -4.94
N ASP A 47 -26.81 5.46 -4.89
CA ASP A 47 -27.76 6.20 -4.01
C ASP A 47 -27.52 6.04 -2.49
N LYS A 48 -26.46 5.35 -2.07
CA LYS A 48 -26.15 5.19 -0.65
C LYS A 48 -25.39 6.41 -0.15
N GLU A 49 -26.04 7.22 0.68
CA GLU A 49 -25.35 8.20 1.51
C GLU A 49 -24.31 7.48 2.38
N GLN A 50 -23.03 7.68 2.06
CA GLN A 50 -21.95 7.17 2.88
C GLN A 50 -21.93 7.95 4.19
N SER A 51 -22.11 7.26 5.31
CA SER A 51 -21.93 7.85 6.63
C SER A 51 -20.53 8.48 6.75
N ILE A 52 -20.46 9.65 7.38
CA ILE A 52 -19.20 10.36 7.65
C ILE A 52 -18.18 9.44 8.35
N LEU A 53 -18.65 8.51 9.20
CA LEU A 53 -17.81 7.51 9.86
C LEU A 53 -17.17 6.54 8.86
N VAL A 54 -17.91 6.12 7.82
CA VAL A 54 -17.40 5.24 6.76
C VAL A 54 -16.38 5.99 5.90
N SER A 55 -16.65 7.25 5.55
CA SER A 55 -15.69 8.09 4.81
C SER A 55 -14.37 8.28 5.59
N LEU A 56 -14.47 8.57 6.89
CA LEU A 56 -13.30 8.69 7.75
C LEU A 56 -12.53 7.36 7.89
N SER A 57 -13.27 6.25 8.00
CA SER A 57 -12.68 4.91 8.06
C SER A 57 -11.94 4.52 6.77
N LEU A 58 -12.37 5.03 5.62
CA LEU A 58 -11.67 4.86 4.35
C LEU A 58 -10.44 5.76 4.29
N PHE A 59 -10.52 7.00 4.77
CA PHE A 59 -9.43 7.96 4.72
C PHE A 59 -8.20 7.55 5.57
N ILE A 60 -8.42 7.02 6.77
CA ILE A 60 -7.33 6.67 7.71
C ILE A 60 -6.31 5.67 7.11
N PRO A 61 -6.72 4.54 6.50
CA PRO A 61 -5.82 3.64 5.78
C PRO A 61 -5.00 4.32 4.69
N TYR A 62 -5.61 5.17 3.86
CA TYR A 62 -4.90 5.88 2.78
C TYR A 62 -3.90 6.90 3.33
N ALA A 63 -4.26 7.65 4.36
CA ALA A 63 -3.34 8.58 5.02
C ALA A 63 -2.14 7.81 5.62
N LYS A 64 -2.39 6.69 6.30
CA LYS A 64 -1.32 5.82 6.83
C LYS A 64 -0.42 5.26 5.72
N MET A 65 -1.00 4.90 4.57
CA MET A 65 -0.24 4.45 3.41
C MET A 65 0.70 5.56 2.91
N LEU A 66 0.24 6.81 2.78
CA LEU A 66 1.07 7.94 2.35
C LEU A 66 2.25 8.18 3.30
N VAL A 67 2.01 8.16 4.61
CA VAL A 67 3.08 8.27 5.62
C VAL A 67 4.09 7.12 5.49
N THR A 68 3.61 5.91 5.18
CA THR A 68 4.46 4.74 4.97
C THR A 68 5.32 4.89 3.71
N LEU A 69 4.71 5.29 2.59
CA LEU A 69 5.44 5.55 1.34
C LEU A 69 6.49 6.64 1.50
N TYR A 70 6.16 7.71 2.24
CA TYR A 70 7.11 8.76 2.58
C TYR A 70 8.31 8.23 3.37
N ARG A 71 8.07 7.40 4.40
CA ARG A 71 9.14 6.77 5.19
C ARG A 71 10.02 5.86 4.33
N VAL A 72 9.41 5.06 3.46
CA VAL A 72 10.15 4.20 2.52
C VAL A 72 10.96 5.04 1.54
N ALA A 73 10.40 6.13 1.03
CA ALA A 73 11.12 7.04 0.14
C ALA A 73 12.35 7.66 0.83
N ILE A 74 12.24 8.10 2.09
CA ILE A 74 13.41 8.57 2.84
C ILE A 74 14.46 7.47 3.00
N LEU A 75 14.06 6.28 3.42
CA LEU A 75 14.98 5.15 3.57
C LEU A 75 15.71 4.86 2.25
N GLN A 76 14.98 4.76 1.14
CA GLN A 76 15.55 4.40 -0.15
C GLN A 76 16.43 5.53 -0.72
N PHE A 77 15.90 6.74 -0.84
CA PHE A 77 16.60 7.83 -1.53
C PHE A 77 17.66 8.52 -0.67
N PHE A 78 17.44 8.67 0.63
CA PHE A 78 18.34 9.44 1.50
C PHE A 78 19.33 8.57 2.27
N PHE A 79 19.00 7.30 2.54
CA PHE A 79 19.89 6.41 3.26
C PHE A 79 20.55 5.39 2.32
N LEU A 80 19.78 4.42 1.81
CA LEU A 80 20.32 3.26 1.11
C LEU A 80 21.06 3.66 -0.19
N ASN A 81 20.49 4.55 -1.00
CA ASN A 81 21.14 5.02 -2.24
C ASN A 81 22.40 5.85 -2.01
N LYS A 82 22.61 6.37 -0.79
CA LYS A 82 23.82 7.10 -0.40
C LYS A 82 24.83 6.22 0.35
N GLY A 83 24.55 4.93 0.51
CA GLY A 83 25.41 3.98 1.21
C GLY A 83 25.22 3.95 2.74
N HIS A 84 24.22 4.64 3.26
CA HIS A 84 23.87 4.58 4.69
C HIS A 84 23.11 3.28 5.01
N THR A 85 23.17 2.88 6.27
CA THR A 85 22.60 1.63 6.76
C THR A 85 21.19 1.82 7.32
N HIS A 86 20.42 0.72 7.36
CA HIS A 86 19.10 0.69 7.99
C HIS A 86 19.13 1.13 9.47
N LYS A 87 20.27 0.93 10.17
CA LYS A 87 20.46 1.36 11.56
C LYS A 87 20.48 2.88 11.68
N GLU A 88 21.12 3.57 10.75
CA GLU A 88 21.16 5.05 10.73
C GLU A 88 19.77 5.63 10.44
N PHE A 89 19.01 5.01 9.55
CA PHE A 89 17.61 5.40 9.32
C PHE A 89 16.74 5.22 10.57
N TRP A 90 16.93 4.13 11.31
CA TRP A 90 16.21 3.93 12.58
C TRP A 90 16.53 5.02 13.61
N ILE A 91 17.81 5.39 13.73
CA ILE A 91 18.23 6.49 14.60
C ILE A 91 17.58 7.80 14.14
N TYR A 92 17.58 8.09 12.85
CA TYR A 92 16.91 9.28 12.29
C TYR A 92 15.41 9.33 12.62
N LEU A 93 14.70 8.20 12.56
CA LEU A 93 13.28 8.14 12.88
C LEU A 93 12.97 8.31 14.38
N THR A 94 13.90 7.95 15.24
CA THR A 94 13.72 7.92 16.71
C THR A 94 14.40 9.08 17.43
N HIS A 95 15.25 9.83 16.72
CA HIS A 95 15.81 11.07 17.20
C HIS A 95 14.70 12.12 17.35
N LYS A 96 14.58 12.68 18.55
CA LYS A 96 13.61 13.73 18.88
C LYS A 96 13.95 15.04 18.19
#